data_AF-A0A255GSW1-F1
#
_entry.id   AF-A0A255GSW1-F1
#
_cell.length_a   1.000
_cell.length_b   1.000
_cell.length_c   1.000
_cell.angle_alpha   90.00
_cell.angle_beta   90.00
_cell.angle_gamma   90.00
#
_symmetry.space_group_name_H-M   'P 1'
#
loop_
_entity.id
_entity.type
_entity.pdbx_description
1 polymer ?
#
loop_
_entity_poly.entity_id
_entity_poly.type
_entity_poly.pdbx_seq_one_letter_code
_entity_poly.pdbx_strand_id
1 'polypeptide(L)'
;MGRKCSHEDHPRRRDRHDDARRTPRHRDDRRRRREVEVQAVLHRLRRGRRRVFQVTMLEHEVEAHLRARCRQMGFLCMKFTSPGRAGVPDRVVVTPAGTVFVETKRPGGKLRRLQEEVTEKMRRAGAEVHVVDTVAGVDELVERLAERRAAA
;
A
#
# COMPACT_ATOMS: atom_id res chain seq x y z
N MET A 1 77.62 15.28 -5.39
CA MET A 1 78.88 14.58 -5.69
C MET A 1 78.62 13.08 -5.62
N GLY A 2 79.17 12.29 -6.54
CA GLY A 2 79.24 10.82 -6.41
C GLY A 2 78.38 10.03 -7.39
N ARG A 3 78.97 9.72 -8.55
CA ARG A 3 78.50 8.80 -9.59
C ARG A 3 78.48 7.36 -9.08
N LYS A 4 77.67 6.49 -9.71
CA LYS A 4 78.11 5.16 -10.19
C LYS A 4 77.14 4.62 -11.25
N CYS A 5 77.58 4.73 -12.51
CA CYS A 5 77.40 3.71 -13.56
C CYS A 5 78.01 2.38 -13.05
N SER A 6 77.76 1.17 -13.53
CA SER A 6 77.17 0.62 -14.75
C SER A 6 77.30 -0.91 -14.59
N HIS A 7 76.40 -1.72 -15.13
CA HIS A 7 76.75 -2.76 -16.10
C HIS A 7 75.48 -3.37 -16.68
N GLU A 8 75.48 -3.37 -18.01
CA GLU A 8 74.47 -3.95 -18.88
C GLU A 8 74.58 -5.47 -18.87
N ASP A 9 73.46 -6.15 -19.14
CA ASP A 9 73.47 -7.39 -19.93
C ASP A 9 72.19 -7.45 -20.79
N HIS A 10 72.41 -7.53 -22.09
CA HIS A 10 71.48 -7.84 -23.18
C HIS A 10 72.12 -9.03 -23.93
N PRO A 11 71.50 -9.71 -24.92
CA PRO A 11 70.08 -9.87 -25.25
C PRO A 11 69.74 -11.34 -25.61
N ARG A 12 68.52 -11.58 -26.12
CA ARG A 12 68.14 -12.45 -27.28
C ARG A 12 66.77 -13.08 -27.01
N ARG A 13 65.85 -13.28 -27.95
CA ARG A 13 65.53 -12.86 -29.33
C ARG A 13 64.23 -13.65 -29.66
N ARG A 14 63.54 -13.25 -30.74
CA ARG A 14 62.54 -14.01 -31.53
C ARG A 14 61.11 -14.00 -30.99
N ASP A 15 60.06 -13.92 -31.80
CA ASP A 15 59.88 -13.68 -33.23
C ASP A 15 58.38 -13.36 -33.44
N ARG A 16 58.10 -12.47 -34.40
CA ARG A 16 57.04 -12.49 -35.43
C ARG A 16 55.58 -12.84 -35.04
N HIS A 17 54.66 -11.97 -35.48
CA HIS A 17 53.62 -12.19 -36.52
C HIS A 17 52.50 -11.17 -36.29
N ASP A 18 52.34 -10.18 -37.17
CA ASP A 18 51.44 -10.22 -38.34
C ASP A 18 49.98 -10.57 -37.99
N ASP A 19 49.09 -9.58 -38.13
CA ASP A 19 48.13 -9.51 -39.24
C ASP A 19 46.69 -9.05 -38.87
N ALA A 20 46.17 -8.22 -39.77
CA ALA A 20 44.79 -8.07 -40.21
C ALA A 20 43.62 -7.80 -39.22
N ARG A 21 43.06 -6.59 -39.39
CA ARG A 21 41.66 -6.32 -39.81
C ARG A 21 40.54 -7.10 -39.09
N ARG A 22 39.76 -6.42 -38.23
CA ARG A 22 38.34 -6.74 -38.00
C ARG A 22 37.46 -5.49 -38.06
N THR A 23 36.47 -5.55 -38.95
CA THR A 23 35.55 -4.47 -39.33
C THR A 23 34.40 -4.28 -38.32
N PRO A 24 33.77 -3.08 -38.23
CA PRO A 24 32.76 -2.77 -37.19
C PRO A 24 31.34 -3.32 -37.41
N ARG A 25 31.11 -4.16 -38.43
CA ARG A 25 29.74 -4.49 -38.90
C ARG A 25 28.95 -5.49 -38.03
N HIS A 26 29.56 -6.06 -36.98
CA HIS A 26 28.95 -7.17 -36.22
C HIS A 26 28.27 -6.78 -34.90
N ARG A 27 28.42 -5.52 -34.43
CA ARG A 27 27.82 -5.06 -33.16
C ARG A 27 26.34 -4.65 -33.29
N ASP A 28 25.93 -4.14 -34.45
CA ASP A 28 24.56 -3.64 -34.66
C ASP A 28 23.50 -4.76 -34.79
N ASP A 29 23.87 -5.89 -35.36
CA ASP A 29 22.92 -6.98 -35.63
C ASP A 29 22.48 -7.69 -34.33
N ARG A 30 23.38 -7.76 -33.33
CA ARG A 30 23.04 -8.27 -31.99
C ARG A 30 22.09 -7.34 -31.22
N ARG A 31 22.20 -6.03 -31.45
CA ARG A 31 21.35 -5.02 -30.80
C ARG A 31 19.93 -5.08 -31.35
N ARG A 32 19.79 -5.16 -32.67
CA ARG A 32 18.51 -5.32 -33.36
C ARG A 32 17.81 -6.63 -33.01
N ARG A 33 18.54 -7.76 -32.97
CA ARG A 33 17.97 -9.05 -32.56
C ARG A 33 17.42 -9.02 -31.12
N ARG A 34 18.15 -8.39 -30.19
CA ARG A 34 17.67 -8.19 -28.80
C ARG A 34 16.44 -7.29 -28.73
N GLU A 35 16.38 -6.23 -29.53
CA GLU A 35 15.21 -5.34 -29.56
C GLU A 35 13.95 -6.05 -30.06
N VAL A 36 14.06 -6.86 -31.11
CA VAL A 36 12.92 -7.63 -31.65
C VAL A 36 12.46 -8.71 -30.65
N GLU A 37 13.40 -9.35 -29.96
CA GLU A 37 13.11 -10.34 -28.91
C GLU A 37 12.41 -9.69 -27.70
N VAL A 38 12.89 -8.53 -27.23
CA VAL A 38 12.25 -7.75 -26.16
C VAL A 38 10.84 -7.31 -26.56
N GLN A 39 10.64 -6.84 -27.80
CA GLN A 39 9.31 -6.46 -28.30
C GLN A 39 8.35 -7.65 -28.37
N ALA A 40 8.83 -8.84 -28.76
CA ALA A 40 8.01 -10.05 -28.78
C ALA A 40 7.64 -10.55 -27.38
N VAL A 41 8.53 -10.39 -26.39
CA VAL A 41 8.25 -10.66 -24.97
C VAL A 41 7.21 -9.68 -24.42
N LEU A 42 7.38 -8.38 -24.67
CA LEU A 42 6.42 -7.35 -24.26
C LEU A 42 5.04 -7.56 -24.90
N HIS A 43 4.98 -7.98 -26.18
CA HIS A 43 3.72 -8.29 -26.85
C HIS A 43 3.05 -9.53 -26.22
N ARG A 44 3.81 -10.57 -25.87
CA ARG A 44 3.27 -11.75 -25.13
C ARG A 44 2.73 -11.38 -23.75
N LEU A 45 3.43 -10.52 -23.01
CA LEU A 45 2.97 -10.00 -21.72
C LEU A 45 1.70 -9.14 -21.85
N ARG A 46 1.53 -8.43 -22.96
CA ARG A 46 0.34 -7.62 -23.27
C ARG A 46 -0.87 -8.45 -23.72
N ARG A 47 -0.67 -9.67 -24.23
CA ARG A 47 -1.75 -10.60 -24.66
C ARG A 47 -2.30 -11.46 -23.52
N GLY A 48 -1.67 -11.43 -22.35
CA GLY A 48 -2.23 -12.00 -21.13
C GLY A 48 -3.41 -11.16 -20.67
N ARG A 49 -4.62 -11.56 -21.07
CA ARG A 49 -5.93 -11.09 -20.61
C ARG A 49 -5.83 -10.74 -19.11
N ARG A 50 -5.73 -9.45 -18.78
CA ARG A 50 -5.74 -8.97 -17.38
C ARG A 50 -7.08 -9.43 -16.81
N ARG A 51 -7.08 -10.55 -16.08
CA ARG A 51 -8.18 -10.85 -15.16
C ARG A 51 -8.13 -9.72 -14.14
N VAL A 52 -9.01 -8.74 -14.31
CA VAL A 52 -9.32 -7.77 -13.27
C VAL A 52 -9.94 -8.62 -12.16
N PHE A 53 -9.11 -9.10 -11.24
CA PHE A 53 -9.60 -9.57 -9.96
C PHE A 53 -10.28 -8.36 -9.35
N GLN A 54 -11.61 -8.32 -9.35
CA GLN A 54 -12.32 -7.38 -8.50
C GLN A 54 -11.95 -7.75 -7.07
N VAL A 55 -11.00 -7.01 -6.49
CA VAL A 55 -10.70 -7.11 -5.07
C VAL A 55 -11.90 -6.48 -4.36
N THR A 56 -12.84 -7.31 -3.91
CA THR A 56 -13.96 -6.85 -3.10
C THR A 56 -13.43 -6.48 -1.73
N MET A 57 -13.58 -5.20 -1.37
CA MET A 57 -13.16 -4.70 -0.07
C MET A 57 -13.90 -5.41 1.06
N LEU A 58 -13.16 -5.84 2.08
CA LEU A 58 -13.68 -6.54 3.25
C LEU A 58 -13.98 -5.56 4.39
N GLU A 59 -14.83 -5.99 5.33
CA GLU A 59 -15.20 -5.21 6.52
C GLU A 59 -13.98 -4.74 7.33
N HIS A 60 -12.99 -5.62 7.52
CA HIS A 60 -11.78 -5.30 8.27
C HIS A 60 -10.91 -4.22 7.58
N GLU A 61 -11.05 -4.02 6.27
CA GLU A 61 -10.32 -2.97 5.54
C GLU A 61 -10.99 -1.61 5.78
N VAL A 62 -12.32 -1.55 5.80
CA VAL A 62 -13.08 -0.36 6.20
C VAL A 62 -12.76 0.01 7.66
N GLU A 63 -12.72 -0.97 8.55
CA GLU A 63 -12.34 -0.79 9.96
C GLU A 63 -10.88 -0.32 10.12
N ALA A 64 -9.96 -0.87 9.32
CA ALA A 64 -8.57 -0.44 9.30
C ALA A 64 -8.44 1.02 8.84
N HIS A 65 -9.21 1.42 7.82
CA HIS A 65 -9.25 2.81 7.36
C HIS A 65 -9.78 3.75 8.44
N LEU A 66 -10.87 3.39 9.13
CA LEU A 66 -11.40 4.14 10.26
C LEU A 66 -10.33 4.40 11.32
N ARG A 67 -9.61 3.36 11.76
CA ARG A 67 -8.53 3.52 12.74
C ARG A 67 -7.43 4.45 12.25
N ALA A 68 -7.04 4.34 10.98
CA ALA A 68 -6.02 5.19 10.39
C ALA A 68 -6.44 6.66 10.36
N ARG A 69 -7.68 6.95 9.93
CA ARG A 69 -8.22 8.31 9.88
C ARG A 69 -8.40 8.90 11.27
N CYS A 70 -8.96 8.16 12.23
CA CYS A 70 -9.02 8.61 13.62
C CYS A 70 -7.64 8.97 14.18
N ARG A 71 -6.61 8.13 13.93
CA ARG A 71 -5.24 8.40 14.37
C ARG A 71 -4.66 9.67 13.74
N GLN A 72 -4.93 9.92 12.46
CA GLN A 72 -4.50 11.14 11.76
C GLN A 72 -5.13 12.40 12.38
N MET A 73 -6.39 12.32 12.81
CA MET A 73 -7.10 13.42 13.47
C MET A 73 -6.79 13.56 14.97
N GLY A 74 -5.93 12.71 15.53
CA GLY A 74 -5.63 12.70 16.96
C GLY A 74 -6.75 12.14 17.86
N PHE A 75 -7.71 11.41 17.28
CA PHE A 75 -8.79 10.76 18.02
C PHE A 75 -8.35 9.40 18.57
N LEU A 76 -8.93 8.99 19.70
CA LEU A 76 -8.78 7.62 20.20
C LEU A 76 -9.81 6.74 19.49
N CYS A 77 -9.37 5.65 18.85
CA CYS A 77 -10.24 4.66 18.21
C CYS A 77 -9.99 3.29 18.83
N MET A 78 -10.75 2.97 19.87
CA MET A 78 -10.59 1.78 20.70
C MET A 78 -11.55 0.68 20.26
N LYS A 79 -11.12 -0.58 20.35
CA LYS A 79 -12.03 -1.72 20.17
C LYS A 79 -13.07 -1.69 21.29
N PHE A 80 -14.35 -1.80 20.95
CA PHE A 80 -15.40 -1.94 21.95
C PHE A 80 -15.78 -3.41 22.11
N THR A 81 -15.64 -3.90 23.33
CA THR A 81 -16.11 -5.23 23.72
C THR A 81 -16.82 -5.11 25.05
N SER A 82 -18.00 -5.72 25.18
CA SER A 82 -18.76 -5.75 26.42
C SER A 82 -18.92 -7.20 26.89
N PRO A 83 -18.14 -7.66 27.89
CA PRO A 83 -18.29 -9.00 28.43
C PRO A 83 -19.74 -9.27 28.85
N GLY A 84 -20.30 -10.39 28.42
CA GLY A 84 -21.70 -10.74 28.68
C GLY A 84 -22.74 -10.03 27.79
N ARG A 85 -22.33 -9.16 26.85
CA ARG A 85 -23.24 -8.48 25.92
C ARG A 85 -22.72 -8.46 24.49
N ALA A 86 -23.30 -9.31 23.66
CA ALA A 86 -23.04 -9.34 22.23
C ALA A 86 -23.80 -8.24 21.48
N GLY A 87 -23.35 -7.92 20.26
CA GLY A 87 -24.02 -6.98 19.35
C GLY A 87 -23.70 -5.51 19.58
N VAL A 88 -22.76 -5.19 20.47
CA VAL A 88 -22.23 -3.82 20.59
C VAL A 88 -21.45 -3.41 19.32
N PRO A 89 -21.38 -2.11 18.99
CA PRO A 89 -20.59 -1.62 17.86
C PRO A 89 -19.11 -2.01 17.97
N ASP A 90 -18.40 -2.12 16.85
CA ASP A 90 -16.99 -2.51 16.80
C ASP A 90 -16.04 -1.57 17.57
N ARG A 91 -16.29 -0.25 17.50
CA ARG A 91 -15.35 0.79 17.96
C ARG A 91 -15.99 1.86 18.81
N VAL A 92 -15.22 2.34 19.79
CA VAL A 92 -15.46 3.62 20.47
C VAL A 92 -14.47 4.64 19.91
N VAL A 93 -14.99 5.76 19.41
CA VAL A 93 -14.19 6.89 18.94
C VAL A 93 -14.36 8.04 19.92
N VAL A 94 -13.27 8.44 20.57
CA VAL A 94 -13.23 9.57 21.51
C VAL A 94 -12.55 10.75 20.82
N THR A 95 -13.27 11.87 20.76
CA THR A 95 -12.81 13.14 20.20
C THR A 95 -12.88 14.24 21.26
N PRO A 96 -12.28 15.42 21.05
CA PRO A 96 -12.43 16.55 21.96
C PRO A 96 -13.88 17.02 22.16
N ALA A 97 -14.76 16.78 21.18
CA ALA A 97 -16.15 17.20 21.24
C ALA A 97 -17.09 16.15 21.85
N GLY A 98 -16.62 14.91 22.05
CA GLY A 98 -17.42 13.85 22.64
C GLY A 98 -17.00 12.44 22.22
N THR A 99 -17.79 11.47 22.64
CA THR A 99 -17.58 10.05 22.32
C THR A 99 -18.69 9.54 21.43
N VAL A 100 -18.33 8.84 20.36
CA VAL A 100 -19.27 8.16 19.46
C VAL A 100 -18.91 6.68 19.32
N PHE A 101 -19.90 5.87 18.99
CA PHE A 101 -19.70 4.45 18.69
C PHE A 101 -19.81 4.22 17.19
N VAL A 102 -18.97 3.34 16.65
CA VAL A 102 -18.92 3.06 15.22
C VAL A 102 -18.93 1.56 15.00
N GLU A 103 -19.89 1.11 14.20
CA GLU A 103 -19.93 -0.24 13.62
C GLU A 103 -19.49 -0.15 12.16
N THR A 104 -18.61 -1.06 11.75
CA THR A 104 -18.11 -1.12 10.37
C THR A 104 -18.65 -2.35 9.66
N LYS A 105 -19.10 -2.18 8.41
CA LYS A 105 -19.48 -3.30 7.55
C LYS A 105 -18.58 -3.37 6.32
N ARG A 106 -18.57 -4.51 5.64
CA ARG A 106 -18.16 -4.55 4.22
C ARG A 106 -19.12 -3.69 3.38
N PRO A 107 -18.70 -3.16 2.21
CA PRO A 107 -19.59 -2.40 1.33
C PRO A 107 -20.91 -3.13 1.03
N GLY A 108 -22.03 -2.43 1.24
CA GLY A 108 -23.40 -2.97 1.10
C GLY A 108 -23.82 -3.94 2.20
N GLY A 109 -22.97 -4.15 3.21
CA GLY A 109 -23.26 -4.97 4.38
C GLY A 109 -24.30 -4.32 5.29
N LYS A 110 -25.14 -5.15 5.90
CA LYS A 110 -26.16 -4.71 6.86
C LYS A 110 -25.81 -5.18 8.26
N LEU A 111 -26.36 -4.50 9.26
CA LEU A 111 -26.33 -4.97 10.64
C LEU A 111 -27.01 -6.33 10.74
N ARG A 112 -26.53 -7.17 11.66
CA ARG A 112 -27.27 -8.35 12.09
C ARG A 112 -28.38 -7.91 13.02
N ARG A 113 -29.49 -8.65 13.07
CA ARG A 113 -30.66 -8.34 13.94
C ARG A 113 -30.26 -7.96 15.39
N LEU A 114 -29.36 -8.72 16.01
CA LEU A 114 -28.89 -8.40 17.38
C LEU A 114 -28.17 -7.04 17.46
N GLN A 115 -27.35 -6.71 16.46
CA GLN A 115 -26.67 -5.41 16.39
C GLN A 115 -27.66 -4.27 16.14
N GLU A 116 -28.70 -4.49 15.35
CA GLU A 116 -29.80 -3.52 15.17
C GLU A 116 -30.48 -3.22 16.52
N GLU A 117 -30.89 -4.27 17.23
CA GLU A 117 -31.56 -4.15 18.54
C GLU A 117 -30.67 -3.45 19.57
N VAL A 118 -29.37 -3.78 19.63
CA VAL A 118 -28.43 -3.16 20.57
C VAL A 118 -28.13 -1.71 20.18
N THR A 119 -27.90 -1.45 18.90
CA THR A 119 -27.67 -0.10 18.37
C THR A 119 -28.86 0.82 18.66
N GLU A 120 -30.08 0.33 18.44
CA GLU A 120 -31.29 1.08 18.73
C GLU A 120 -31.45 1.36 20.24
N LYS A 121 -31.16 0.36 21.09
CA LYS A 121 -31.14 0.56 22.56
C LYS A 121 -30.11 1.62 22.97
N MET A 122 -28.91 1.61 22.38
CA MET A 122 -27.87 2.61 22.64
C MET A 122 -28.32 4.02 22.22
N ARG A 123 -28.89 4.15 21.01
CA ARG A 123 -29.43 5.42 20.51
C ARG A 123 -30.56 5.96 21.39
N ARG A 124 -31.51 5.10 21.82
CA ARG A 124 -32.57 5.49 22.77
C ARG A 124 -32.03 5.95 24.12
N ALA A 125 -30.90 5.42 24.56
CA ALA A 125 -30.21 5.84 25.78
C ALA A 125 -29.37 7.12 25.61
N GLY A 126 -29.37 7.73 24.41
CA GLY A 126 -28.65 8.97 24.12
C GLY A 126 -27.25 8.78 23.53
N ALA A 127 -26.81 7.56 23.25
CA ALA A 127 -25.53 7.31 22.61
C ALA A 127 -25.59 7.62 21.11
N GLU A 128 -24.57 8.28 20.59
CA GLU A 128 -24.40 8.47 19.16
C GLU A 128 -23.71 7.25 18.54
N VAL A 129 -24.40 6.57 17.62
CA VAL A 129 -23.90 5.36 16.95
C VAL A 129 -23.97 5.49 15.44
N HIS A 130 -22.84 5.29 14.77
CA HIS A 130 -22.70 5.32 13.31
C HIS A 130 -22.45 3.93 12.75
N VAL A 131 -23.01 3.66 11.57
CA VAL A 131 -22.73 2.45 10.78
C VAL A 131 -22.12 2.92 9.47
N VAL A 132 -20.92 2.44 9.15
CA VAL A 132 -20.19 2.81 7.93
C VAL A 132 -19.73 1.56 7.20
N ASP A 133 -19.84 1.56 5.88
CA ASP A 133 -19.53 0.39 5.04
C ASP A 133 -18.60 0.71 3.86
N THR A 134 -18.13 1.96 3.76
CA THR A 134 -17.22 2.42 2.71
C THR A 134 -16.11 3.31 3.28
N VAL A 135 -15.00 3.39 2.56
CA VAL A 135 -13.89 4.31 2.86
C VAL A 135 -14.37 5.77 2.84
N ALA A 136 -15.16 6.15 1.84
CA ALA A 136 -15.72 7.51 1.74
C ALA A 136 -16.62 7.85 2.93
N GLY A 137 -17.51 6.93 3.34
CA GLY A 137 -18.37 7.16 4.50
C GLY A 137 -17.58 7.26 5.82
N VAL A 138 -16.44 6.56 5.93
CA VAL A 138 -15.51 6.75 7.05
C VAL A 138 -14.88 8.14 7.01
N ASP A 139 -14.41 8.61 5.85
CA ASP A 139 -13.81 9.93 5.71
C ASP A 139 -14.79 11.04 6.08
N GLU A 140 -16.00 10.99 5.52
CA GLU A 140 -17.10 11.92 5.83
C GLU A 140 -17.45 11.93 7.33
N LEU A 141 -17.51 10.74 7.96
CA LEU A 141 -17.76 10.63 9.39
C LEU A 141 -16.66 11.31 10.20
N VAL A 142 -15.40 11.00 9.91
CA VAL A 142 -14.25 11.50 10.67
C VAL A 142 -14.10 13.01 10.52
N GLU A 143 -14.30 13.54 9.31
CA GLU A 143 -14.28 14.99 9.02
C GLU A 143 -15.38 15.71 9.79
N ARG A 144 -16.62 15.20 9.70
CA ARG A 144 -17.75 15.76 10.46
C ARG A 144 -17.53 15.72 11.98
N LEU A 145 -16.82 14.71 12.49
CA LEU A 145 -16.47 14.66 13.92
C LEU A 145 -15.40 15.69 14.30
N ALA A 146 -14.47 16.00 13.39
CA ALA A 146 -13.41 16.98 13.61
C ALA A 146 -13.89 18.43 13.58
N GLU A 147 -14.95 18.71 12.81
CA GLU A 147 -15.56 20.04 12.75
C GLU A 147 -16.38 20.39 13.99
N ARG A 148 -16.70 19.40 14.84
CA ARG A 148 -17.48 19.63 16.05
C ARG A 148 -16.70 20.43 17.08
N ARG A 149 -17.37 21.39 17.68
CA ARG A 149 -16.92 22.11 18.86
C ARG A 149 -17.41 21.36 20.09
N ALA A 150 -16.60 21.31 21.14
CA ALA A 150 -17.08 20.88 22.45
C ALA A 150 -18.22 21.81 22.89
N ALA A 151 -19.26 21.25 23.51
CA ALA A 151 -20.24 22.06 24.22
C ALA A 151 -19.50 22.73 25.40
N ALA A 152 -19.55 24.06 25.45
CA ALA A 152 -18.95 24.86 26.52
C ALA A 152 -19.71 24.67 27.84
#